data_AF-A0A7V2RJQ5-F1
#
_entry.id   AF-A0A7V2RJQ5-F1
#
_cell.length_a   1.000
_cell.length_b   1.000
_cell.length_c   1.000
_cell.angle_alpha   90.00
_cell.angle_beta   90.00
_cell.angle_gamma   90.00
#
_symmetry.space_group_name_H-M   'P 1'
#
loop_
_entity.id
_entity.type
_entity.pdbx_description
1 polymer ?
#
loop_
_entity_poly.entity_id
_entity_poly.type
_entity_poly.pdbx_seq_one_letter_code
_entity_poly.pdbx_strand_id
1 'polypeptide(L)'
;MKLTPFISTQLFQNIGGEPISQYDREGNKTGRFAPEGLHRGRVRTGIYFKPAKYMKVTVFGMFQKEFNTIWSEKNNRNINVKSPKSGKTYRRFNDYFVAGLSAKFYVPHHKKSKKSSNK
;
A
#
# COMPACT_ATOMS: atom_id res chain seq x y z
N MET A 1 -5.89 24.07 19.84
CA MET A 1 -5.32 22.89 19.13
C MET A 1 -6.25 22.56 17.95
N LYS A 2 -5.78 22.52 16.70
CA LYS A 2 -6.63 22.27 15.52
C LYS A 2 -6.57 20.78 15.13
N LEU A 3 -7.72 20.11 15.18
CA LEU A 3 -7.90 18.77 14.62
C LEU A 3 -8.11 18.91 13.11
N THR A 4 -7.36 18.14 12.32
CA THR A 4 -7.45 18.16 10.87
C THR A 4 -7.76 16.76 10.35
N PRO A 5 -8.96 16.52 9.81
CA PRO A 5 -9.29 15.24 9.18
C PRO A 5 -8.50 15.06 7.89
N PHE A 6 -8.30 13.81 7.49
CA PHE A 6 -7.71 13.47 6.20
C PHE A 6 -8.24 12.15 5.67
N ILE A 7 -8.19 12.02 4.34
CA ILE A 7 -8.32 10.76 3.62
C ILE A 7 -7.15 10.64 2.64
N SER A 8 -6.62 9.44 2.46
CA SER A 8 -5.53 9.14 1.55
C SER A 8 -5.77 7.79 0.89
N THR A 9 -5.52 7.70 -0.41
CA THR A 9 -5.64 6.47 -1.19
C THR A 9 -4.30 6.14 -1.82
N GLN A 10 -4.00 4.84 -1.91
CA GLN A 10 -2.78 4.33 -2.54
C GLN A 10 -3.12 3.10 -3.36
N LEU A 11 -2.52 2.98 -4.54
CA LEU A 11 -2.54 1.80 -5.38
C LEU A 11 -1.13 1.23 -5.47
N PHE A 12 -1.02 -0.09 -5.47
CA PHE A 12 0.26 -0.78 -5.58
C PHE A 12 0.29 -1.66 -6.82
N GLN A 13 1.40 -1.57 -7.54
CA GLN A 13 1.73 -2.40 -8.69
C GLN A 13 2.81 -3.40 -8.29
N ASN A 14 2.63 -4.66 -8.68
CA ASN A 14 3.64 -5.69 -8.51
C ASN A 14 4.52 -5.74 -9.76
N ILE A 15 5.83 -5.71 -9.58
CA ILE A 15 6.81 -5.81 -10.65
C ILE A 15 7.77 -6.94 -10.25
N GLY A 16 7.63 -8.10 -10.90
CA GLY A 16 8.39 -9.31 -10.57
C GLY A 16 7.98 -9.99 -9.26
N GLY A 17 8.93 -10.70 -8.64
CA GLY A 17 8.73 -11.48 -7.40
C GLY A 17 8.83 -12.99 -7.60
N GLU A 18 8.44 -13.75 -6.58
CA GLU A 18 8.52 -15.22 -6.62
C GLU A 18 7.50 -15.80 -7.61
N PRO A 19 7.91 -16.67 -8.55
CA PRO A 19 6.99 -17.34 -9.46
C PRO A 19 6.06 -18.32 -8.74
N ILE A 20 4.76 -18.07 -8.83
CA ILE A 20 3.73 -18.97 -8.32
C ILE A 20 3.09 -19.76 -9.46
N SER A 21 2.53 -20.94 -9.16
CA SER A 21 1.82 -21.73 -10.17
C SER A 21 0.55 -21.00 -10.61
N GLN A 22 0.37 -20.85 -11.93
CA GLN A 22 -0.76 -20.20 -12.56
C GLN A 22 -1.61 -21.23 -13.30
N TYR A 23 -2.90 -20.92 -13.49
CA TYR A 23 -3.86 -21.81 -14.15
C TYR A 23 -4.67 -21.04 -15.17
N ASP A 24 -5.02 -21.70 -16.26
CA ASP A 24 -6.01 -21.21 -17.21
C ASP A 24 -7.43 -21.29 -16.61
N ARG A 25 -8.44 -20.88 -17.39
CA ARG A 25 -9.84 -20.87 -16.96
C ARG A 25 -10.38 -22.30 -16.78
N GLU A 26 -9.84 -23.23 -17.54
CA GLU A 26 -10.15 -24.66 -17.53
C GLU A 26 -9.47 -25.37 -16.34
N GLY A 27 -8.59 -24.67 -15.62
CA GLY A 27 -7.86 -25.13 -14.45
C GLY A 27 -6.66 -26.05 -14.76
N ASN A 28 -6.15 -26.01 -15.98
CA ASN A 28 -4.86 -26.58 -16.34
C ASN A 28 -3.74 -25.63 -15.92
N LYS A 29 -2.62 -26.19 -15.49
CA LYS A 29 -1.46 -25.41 -15.05
C LYS A 29 -0.79 -24.80 -16.29
N THR A 30 -0.70 -23.49 -16.35
CA THR A 30 -0.09 -22.77 -17.48
C THR A 30 1.41 -22.54 -17.29
N GLY A 31 1.89 -22.61 -16.04
CA GLY A 31 3.30 -22.46 -15.72
C GLY A 31 3.52 -21.91 -14.32
N ARG A 32 4.76 -21.49 -14.03
CA ARG A 32 5.09 -20.68 -12.86
C ARG A 32 5.53 -19.31 -13.33
N PHE A 33 4.75 -18.29 -13.01
CA PHE A 33 5.04 -16.91 -13.40
C PHE A 33 4.96 -16.00 -12.17
N ALA A 34 5.83 -14.99 -12.14
CA ALA A 34 5.71 -13.92 -11.16
C ALA A 34 4.38 -13.19 -11.37
N PRO A 35 3.59 -12.95 -10.33
CA PRO A 35 2.40 -12.12 -10.44
C PRO A 35 2.79 -10.69 -10.79
N GLU A 36 2.10 -10.07 -11.73
CA GLU A 36 2.45 -8.75 -12.25
C GLU A 36 1.21 -7.86 -12.37
N GLY A 37 1.41 -6.56 -12.21
CA GLY A 37 0.36 -5.56 -12.39
C GLY A 37 -0.24 -5.02 -11.09
N LEU A 38 -1.27 -4.18 -11.25
CA LEU A 38 -2.00 -3.58 -10.14
C LEU A 38 -2.72 -4.66 -9.33
N HIS A 39 -2.63 -4.57 -8.01
CA HIS A 39 -3.07 -5.70 -7.19
C HIS A 39 -3.54 -5.37 -5.79
N ARG A 40 -3.38 -4.13 -5.36
CA ARG A 40 -3.69 -3.75 -4.00
C ARG A 40 -4.07 -2.29 -3.94
N GLY A 41 -5.17 -2.04 -3.24
CA GLY A 41 -5.63 -0.71 -2.88
C GLY A 41 -5.53 -0.54 -1.38
N ARG A 42 -5.16 0.67 -0.95
CA ARG A 42 -5.13 1.04 0.46
C ARG A 42 -5.80 2.39 0.63
N VAL A 43 -6.72 2.46 1.58
CA VAL A 43 -7.39 3.69 2.00
C VAL A 43 -7.03 3.95 3.45
N ARG A 44 -6.62 5.16 3.76
CA ARG A 44 -6.32 5.62 5.12
C ARG A 44 -7.16 6.83 5.42
N THR A 45 -7.83 6.82 6.56
CA THR A 45 -8.63 7.93 7.06
C THR A 45 -8.23 8.22 8.50
N GLY A 46 -8.40 9.47 8.94
CA GLY A 46 -8.14 9.80 10.33
C GLY A 46 -8.06 11.29 10.58
N ILE A 47 -7.48 11.62 11.72
CA ILE A 47 -7.29 12.98 12.19
C ILE A 47 -5.83 13.17 12.59
N TYR A 48 -5.33 14.38 12.39
CA TYR A 48 -4.05 14.79 12.97
C TYR A 48 -4.16 16.12 13.69
N PHE A 49 -3.29 16.30 14.67
CA PHE A 49 -3.12 17.56 15.40
C PHE A 49 -1.64 17.80 15.70
N LYS A 50 -1.32 19.05 16.03
CA LYS A 50 0.03 19.48 16.40
C LYS A 50 0.04 19.94 17.86
N PRO A 51 0.45 19.10 18.82
CA PRO A 51 0.55 19.52 20.22
C PRO A 51 1.71 20.51 20.47
N ALA A 52 2.73 20.50 19.60
CA ALA A 52 3.83 21.47 19.61
C ALA A 52 4.20 21.86 18.16
N LYS A 53 4.92 22.99 18.00
CA LYS A 53 5.32 23.53 16.68
C LYS A 53 6.03 22.49 15.79
N TYR A 54 6.81 21.62 16.41
CA TYR A 54 7.64 20.61 15.75
C TYR A 54 7.09 19.19 15.91
N MET A 55 5.85 19.01 16.36
CA MET A 55 5.24 17.69 16.56
C MET A 55 3.93 17.57 15.80
N LYS A 56 3.70 16.43 15.17
CA LYS A 56 2.43 16.03 14.58
C LYS A 56 2.03 14.65 15.09
N VAL A 57 0.87 14.57 15.72
CA VAL A 57 0.25 13.31 16.15
C VAL A 57 -0.90 12.99 15.21
N THR A 58 -1.04 11.73 14.82
CA THR A 58 -2.07 11.25 13.89
C THR A 58 -2.69 9.98 14.41
N VAL A 59 -4.02 9.96 14.56
CA VAL A 59 -4.82 8.76 14.82
C VAL A 59 -5.53 8.41 13.53
N PHE A 60 -5.47 7.14 13.11
CA PHE A 60 -5.96 6.74 11.81
C PHE A 60 -6.47 5.30 11.77
N GLY A 61 -7.44 5.06 10.88
CA GLY A 61 -7.79 3.76 10.37
C GLY A 61 -7.18 3.57 8.96
N MET A 62 -6.75 2.35 8.65
CA MET A 62 -6.29 1.96 7.33
C MET A 62 -7.00 0.68 6.92
N PHE A 63 -7.60 0.69 5.75
CA PHE A 63 -8.16 -0.49 5.09
C PHE A 63 -7.29 -0.84 3.89
N GLN A 64 -6.91 -2.11 3.77
CA GLN A 64 -6.20 -2.64 2.62
C GLN A 64 -6.99 -3.79 1.99
N LYS A 65 -7.05 -3.80 0.66
CA LYS A 65 -7.64 -4.87 -0.13
C LYS A 65 -6.75 -5.24 -1.30
N GLU A 66 -6.47 -6.53 -1.47
CA GLU A 66 -5.85 -7.10 -2.66
C GLU A 66 -6.90 -7.56 -3.66
N PHE A 67 -6.51 -7.61 -4.93
CA PHE A 67 -7.37 -8.02 -6.04
C PHE A 67 -6.52 -8.53 -7.22
N ASN A 68 -7.15 -9.32 -8.10
CA ASN A 68 -6.64 -9.58 -9.44
C ASN A 68 -7.28 -8.58 -10.41
N THR A 69 -6.56 -8.20 -11.45
CA THR A 69 -7.11 -7.33 -12.51
C THR A 69 -7.52 -8.18 -13.71
N ILE A 70 -8.41 -7.65 -14.56
CA ILE A 70 -8.77 -8.30 -15.83
C ILE A 70 -7.52 -8.58 -16.67
N TRP A 71 -6.54 -7.66 -16.63
CA TRP A 71 -5.25 -7.86 -17.32
C TRP A 71 -4.44 -9.00 -16.72
N SER A 72 -4.33 -9.08 -15.38
CA SER A 72 -3.58 -10.18 -14.74
C SER A 72 -4.24 -11.53 -15.02
N GLU A 73 -5.57 -11.58 -15.06
CA GLU A 73 -6.33 -12.80 -15.35
C GLU A 73 -6.13 -13.27 -16.79
N LYS A 74 -6.21 -12.37 -17.77
CA LYS A 74 -6.01 -12.71 -19.19
C LYS A 74 -4.59 -13.19 -19.49
N ASN A 75 -3.59 -12.73 -18.72
CA ASN A 75 -2.18 -13.05 -18.96
C ASN A 75 -1.63 -14.10 -17.99
N ASN A 76 -2.47 -14.75 -17.17
CA ASN A 76 -2.03 -15.72 -16.16
C ASN A 76 -0.96 -15.14 -15.20
N ARG A 77 -1.17 -13.89 -14.75
CA ARG A 77 -0.29 -13.12 -13.85
C ARG A 77 -0.97 -12.80 -12.51
N ASN A 78 -1.90 -13.65 -12.07
CA ASN A 78 -2.73 -13.41 -10.90
C ASN A 78 -1.95 -13.48 -9.59
N ILE A 79 -2.35 -12.67 -8.61
CA ILE A 79 -1.77 -12.62 -7.27
C ILE A 79 -2.42 -13.61 -6.32
N ASN A 80 -3.75 -13.71 -6.37
CA ASN A 80 -4.46 -14.82 -5.76
C ASN A 80 -4.78 -15.83 -6.84
N VAL A 81 -4.35 -17.06 -6.63
CA VAL A 81 -4.58 -18.17 -7.55
C VAL A 81 -5.41 -19.22 -6.82
N LYS A 82 -6.66 -19.37 -7.24
CA LYS A 82 -7.53 -20.49 -6.85
C LYS A 82 -7.58 -21.47 -8.01
N SER A 83 -7.20 -22.72 -7.77
CA SER A 83 -7.35 -23.78 -8.79
C SER A 83 -8.84 -23.96 -9.09
N PRO A 84 -9.28 -23.83 -10.36
CA PRO A 84 -10.67 -24.08 -10.73
C PRO A 84 -11.11 -25.52 -10.46
N LYS A 85 -10.20 -26.49 -10.67
CA LYS A 85 -10.47 -27.93 -10.51
C LYS A 85 -10.54 -28.40 -9.06
N SER A 86 -9.63 -27.92 -8.21
CA SER A 86 -9.52 -28.40 -6.82
C SER A 86 -10.06 -27.42 -5.77
N GLY A 87 -10.39 -26.18 -6.17
CA GLY A 87 -10.75 -25.11 -5.25
C GLY A 87 -9.60 -24.63 -4.33
N LYS A 88 -8.41 -25.24 -4.41
CA LYS A 88 -7.26 -24.93 -3.57
C LYS A 88 -6.72 -23.54 -3.89
N THR A 89 -6.61 -22.70 -2.87
CA THR A 89 -5.97 -21.39 -2.97
C THR A 89 -4.48 -21.53 -2.71
N TYR A 90 -3.65 -21.22 -3.72
CA TYR A 90 -2.19 -21.27 -3.62
C TYR A 90 -1.63 -20.05 -2.88
N ARG A 91 -2.26 -18.88 -3.06
CA ARG A 91 -1.96 -17.67 -2.31
C ARG A 91 -3.27 -16.94 -2.04
N ARG A 92 -3.60 -16.73 -0.76
CA ARG A 92 -4.76 -15.94 -0.35
C ARG A 92 -4.46 -14.45 -0.46
N PHE A 93 -5.50 -13.65 -0.67
CA PHE A 93 -5.39 -12.20 -0.56
C PHE A 93 -5.06 -11.81 0.88
N ASN A 94 -4.20 -10.81 1.03
CA ASN A 94 -3.84 -10.24 2.32
C ASN A 94 -4.62 -8.95 2.58
N ASP A 95 -5.91 -9.13 2.83
CA ASP A 95 -6.86 -8.07 3.19
C ASP A 95 -6.84 -7.85 4.70
N TYR A 96 -6.71 -6.60 5.13
CA TYR A 96 -6.68 -6.29 6.55
C TYR A 96 -7.11 -4.86 6.85
N PHE A 97 -7.48 -4.65 8.12
CA PHE A 97 -7.73 -3.34 8.70
C PHE A 97 -6.72 -3.06 9.82
N VAL A 98 -6.25 -1.82 9.91
CA VAL A 98 -5.35 -1.36 10.98
C VAL A 98 -5.92 -0.10 11.60
N ALA A 99 -6.05 -0.10 12.93
CA ALA A 99 -6.13 1.14 13.70
C ALA A 99 -4.72 1.49 14.19
N GLY A 100 -4.33 2.76 14.07
CA GLY A 100 -2.97 3.17 14.37
C GLY A 100 -2.84 4.58 14.93
N LEU A 101 -1.75 4.77 15.67
CA LEU A 101 -1.28 6.05 16.18
C LEU A 101 0.12 6.30 15.62
N SER A 102 0.40 7.51 15.15
CA SER A 102 1.74 7.90 14.72
C SER A 102 2.11 9.29 15.21
N ALA A 103 3.34 9.45 15.68
CA ALA A 103 3.94 10.74 16.02
C ALA A 103 5.09 11.06 15.06
N LYS A 104 5.17 12.30 14.57
CA LYS A 104 6.28 12.81 13.76
C LYS A 104 6.88 14.04 14.43
N PHE A 105 8.20 14.06 14.57
CA PHE A 105 8.97 15.20 15.06
C PHE A 105 9.73 15.86 13.89
N TYR A 106 9.69 17.18 13.81
CA TYR A 106 10.36 17.95 12.75
C TYR A 106 11.60 18.64 13.33
N VAL A 107 12.79 18.29 12.83
CA VAL A 107 14.04 18.92 13.28
C VAL A 107 14.12 20.34 12.69
N PRO A 108 14.26 21.40 13.51
CA PRO A 108 14.41 22.75 13.00
C PRO A 108 15.77 22.92 12.32
N HIS A 109 15.77 23.33 11.05
CA HIS A 109 17.01 23.74 10.38
C HIS A 109 17.29 25.21 10.68
N HIS A 110 18.33 25.50 11.46
CA HIS A 110 18.85 26.86 11.58
C HIS A 110 19.63 27.22 10.32
N LYS A 111 19.13 28.17 9.52
CA LYS A 111 19.95 28.87 8.52
C LYS A 111 20.83 29.88 9.25
N LYS A 112 22.16 29.75 9.18
CA LYS A 112 23.06 30.83 9.58
C LYS A 112 22.82 32.00 8.62
N SER A 113 22.25 33.09 9.14
CA SER A 113 22.21 34.36 8.42
C SER A 113 23.65 34.83 8.21
N LYS A 114 24.12 34.86 6.95
CA LYS A 114 25.33 35.61 6.60
C LYS A 114 24.98 37.09 6.80
N LYS A 115 25.48 37.70 7.87
CA LYS A 115 25.50 39.17 7.98
C LYS A 115 26.26 39.70 6.77
N SER A 116 25.57 40.34 5.84
CA SER A 116 26.20 41.18 4.83
C SER A 116 26.83 42.36 5.56
N SER A 117 28.15 42.32 5.71
CA SER A 117 28.93 43.47 6.18
C SER A 117 28.99 44.46 5.02
N ASN A 118 28.10 45.45 4.99
CA ASN A 118 28.33 46.64 4.17
C ASN A 118 29.49 47.41 4.81
N LYS A 119 30.60 47.52 4.08
CA LYS A 119 31.61 48.57 4.25
C LYS A 119 31.35 49.64 3.21
#